data_AF-A0A7C6X9K3-F1
#
_entry.id   AF-A0A7C6X9K3-F1
#
_cell.length_a   1.000
_cell.length_b   1.000
_cell.length_c   1.000
_cell.angle_alpha   90.00
_cell.angle_beta   90.00
_cell.angle_gamma   90.00
#
_symmetry.space_group_name_H-M   'P 1'
#
loop_
_entity.id
_entity.type
_entity.pdbx_description
1 polymer ?
#
loop_
_entity_poly.entity_id
_entity_poly.type
_entity_poly.pdbx_seq_one_letter_code
_entity_poly.pdbx_strand_id
1 'polypeptide(L)'
;AEDLTDYLADVGIRVNYLHSDIQTIERTEILRDLRLGVHDVVVGINLLREGLDLPEVSLVAILDADKEGFLRSETSLVQTIGRAARNVGGKVIMYADNITGSMQRAIDETNRRRQIQIAYNEKHGITPSTVQKAVRDVIEAKKVAETRTPYRSRRVQIADTMPLDEIMITLAEMEKEMKEAAQALEFEQAAELRDEIARIKKLLPGSGGGRKNALSKRR
;
A
#
# COMPACT_ATOMS: atom_id res chain seq x y z
N ALA A 1 -6.26 7.97 -18.87
CA ALA A 1 -5.41 7.78 -17.68
C ALA A 1 -4.60 6.51 -17.81
N GLU A 2 -5.24 5.40 -18.21
CA GLU A 2 -4.60 4.20 -18.74
C GLU A 2 -3.66 4.54 -19.89
N ASP A 3 -4.15 5.18 -20.96
CA ASP A 3 -3.32 5.56 -22.11
C ASP A 3 -2.04 6.36 -21.75
N LEU A 4 -2.14 7.25 -20.76
CA LEU A 4 -0.99 8.03 -20.29
C LEU A 4 -0.01 7.16 -19.50
N THR A 5 -0.53 6.22 -18.72
CA THR A 5 0.30 5.26 -17.98
C THR A 5 1.05 4.37 -18.96
N ASP A 6 0.37 3.84 -19.97
CA ASP A 6 0.98 3.01 -21.00
C ASP A 6 2.06 3.78 -21.78
N TYR A 7 1.75 5.01 -22.20
CA TYR A 7 2.73 5.86 -22.87
C TYR A 7 3.97 6.14 -22.00
N LEU A 8 3.78 6.45 -20.70
CA LEU A 8 4.89 6.68 -19.78
C LEU A 8 5.73 5.42 -19.57
N ALA A 9 5.09 4.26 -19.48
CA ALA A 9 5.79 2.98 -19.38
C ALA A 9 6.60 2.67 -20.65
N ASP A 10 6.03 2.92 -21.84
CA ASP A 10 6.67 2.70 -23.14
C ASP A 10 7.94 3.55 -23.33
N VAL A 11 7.94 4.79 -22.81
CA VAL A 11 9.13 5.65 -22.83
C VAL A 11 10.12 5.35 -21.69
N GLY A 12 9.88 4.30 -20.90
CA GLY A 12 10.78 3.80 -19.86
C GLY A 12 10.64 4.48 -18.50
N ILE A 13 9.56 5.22 -18.25
CA ILE A 13 9.28 5.83 -16.94
C ILE A 13 8.61 4.79 -16.04
N ARG A 14 9.10 4.66 -14.80
CA ARG A 14 8.53 3.77 -13.79
C ARG A 14 7.23 4.38 -13.26
N VAL A 15 6.12 4.00 -13.88
CA VAL A 15 4.79 4.56 -13.61
C VAL A 15 3.85 3.48 -13.05
N ASN A 16 2.86 3.91 -12.28
CA ASN A 16 1.75 3.05 -11.88
C ASN A 16 0.40 3.80 -12.00
N TYR A 17 -0.66 3.08 -12.32
CA TYR A 17 -2.01 3.63 -12.47
C TYR A 17 -2.85 3.40 -11.22
N LEU A 18 -3.49 4.46 -10.74
CA LEU A 18 -4.35 4.44 -9.56
C LEU A 18 -5.81 4.70 -9.98
N HIS A 19 -6.55 3.62 -10.28
CA HIS A 19 -7.97 3.66 -10.61
C HIS A 19 -8.88 3.64 -9.37
N SER A 20 -10.17 3.93 -9.58
CA SER A 20 -11.17 4.05 -8.50
C SER A 20 -11.50 2.74 -7.80
N ASP A 21 -11.34 1.61 -8.50
CA ASP A 21 -11.79 0.28 -8.05
C ASP A 21 -10.68 -0.50 -7.31
N ILE A 22 -9.49 0.09 -7.20
CA ILE A 22 -8.38 -0.47 -6.42
C ILE A 22 -8.79 -0.60 -4.96
N GLN A 23 -8.56 -1.79 -4.40
CA GLN A 23 -8.82 -2.04 -2.99
C GLN A 23 -7.90 -1.19 -2.09
N THR A 24 -8.36 -0.81 -0.89
CA THR A 24 -7.60 0.05 0.02
C THR A 24 -6.18 -0.47 0.31
N ILE A 25 -6.01 -1.79 0.37
CA ILE A 25 -4.72 -2.45 0.60
C ILE A 25 -3.77 -2.18 -0.58
N GLU A 26 -4.20 -2.51 -1.79
CA GLU A 26 -3.43 -2.32 -3.02
C GLU A 26 -3.09 -0.84 -3.26
N ARG A 27 -4.02 0.08 -2.96
CA ARG A 27 -3.74 1.53 -2.99
C ARG A 27 -2.59 1.89 -2.04
N THR A 28 -2.55 1.31 -0.85
CA THR A 28 -1.50 1.58 0.13
C THR A 28 -0.15 1.05 -0.34
N GLU A 29 -0.13 -0.10 -1.01
CA GLU A 29 1.07 -0.69 -1.61
C GLU A 29 1.63 0.18 -2.73
N ILE A 30 0.81 0.66 -3.66
CA ILE A 30 1.24 1.54 -4.75
C ILE A 30 1.88 2.83 -4.20
N LEU A 31 1.28 3.43 -3.18
CA LEU A 31 1.79 4.65 -2.56
C LEU A 31 3.09 4.40 -1.80
N ARG A 32 3.21 3.26 -1.13
CA ARG A 32 4.46 2.84 -0.48
C ARG A 32 5.57 2.65 -1.51
N ASP A 33 5.27 2.02 -2.62
CA ASP A 33 6.22 1.74 -3.69
C ASP A 33 6.68 3.04 -4.38
N LEU A 34 5.80 4.04 -4.48
CA LEU A 34 6.18 5.41 -4.85
C LEU A 34 7.15 6.03 -3.82
N ARG A 35 6.91 5.88 -2.51
CA ARG A 35 7.83 6.38 -1.46
C ARG A 35 9.19 5.67 -1.46
N LEU A 36 9.21 4.38 -1.79
CA LEU A 36 10.44 3.60 -1.91
C LEU A 36 11.18 3.87 -3.22
N GLY A 37 10.59 4.64 -4.14
CA GLY A 37 11.16 4.89 -5.46
C GLY A 37 11.18 3.65 -6.34
N VAL A 38 10.26 2.70 -6.12
CA VAL A 38 9.98 1.61 -7.08
C VAL A 38 9.30 2.20 -8.32
N HIS A 39 8.35 3.12 -8.10
CA HIS A 39 7.76 3.98 -9.12
C HIS A 39 8.19 5.42 -8.89
N ASP A 40 8.36 6.17 -9.98
CA ASP A 40 8.64 7.61 -9.97
C ASP A 40 7.36 8.43 -10.19
N VAL A 41 6.35 7.84 -10.83
CA VAL A 41 5.10 8.52 -11.21
C VAL A 41 3.88 7.67 -10.84
N VAL A 42 2.84 8.34 -10.33
CA VAL A 42 1.50 7.74 -10.18
C VAL A 42 0.50 8.58 -10.95
N VAL A 43 -0.25 7.94 -11.83
CA VAL A 43 -1.31 8.57 -12.62
C VAL A 43 -2.67 8.17 -12.04
N GLY A 44 -3.62 9.11 -11.93
CA GLY A 44 -4.96 8.77 -11.47
C GLY A 44 -5.97 9.91 -11.65
N ILE A 45 -7.25 9.56 -11.58
CA ILE A 45 -8.37 10.48 -11.87
C ILE A 45 -8.78 11.26 -10.63
N ASN A 46 -8.92 10.54 -9.52
CA ASN A 46 -9.14 11.10 -8.19
C ASN A 46 -8.09 10.52 -7.25
N LEU A 47 -6.88 11.07 -7.35
CA LEU A 47 -5.73 10.59 -6.59
C LEU A 47 -5.93 10.71 -5.08
N LEU A 48 -6.97 11.42 -4.61
CA LEU A 48 -6.98 12.04 -3.30
C LEU A 48 -8.20 11.63 -2.48
N ARG A 49 -8.03 10.52 -1.77
CA ARG A 49 -8.72 10.32 -0.49
C ARG A 49 -7.85 10.90 0.62
N GLU A 50 -8.45 11.14 1.77
CA GLU A 50 -7.74 11.53 2.99
C GLU A 50 -6.57 10.55 3.24
N GLY A 51 -5.39 11.05 3.60
CA GLY A 51 -4.24 10.20 3.98
C GLY A 51 -3.04 10.12 3.00
N LEU A 52 -3.07 10.79 1.85
CA LEU A 52 -1.87 10.90 0.99
C LEU A 52 -0.87 11.92 1.57
N ASP A 53 0.07 11.43 2.37
CA ASP A 53 1.22 12.16 2.93
C ASP A 53 2.50 11.63 2.30
N LEU A 54 2.96 12.30 1.23
CA LEU A 54 4.13 11.93 0.45
C LEU A 54 5.13 13.10 0.39
N PRO A 55 6.02 13.26 1.39
CA PRO A 55 7.07 14.27 1.36
C PRO A 55 8.00 14.16 0.15
N GLU A 56 8.06 12.98 -0.47
CA GLU A 56 8.89 12.67 -1.63
C GLU A 56 8.35 13.30 -2.93
N VAL A 57 7.06 13.65 -2.98
CA VAL A 57 6.44 14.23 -4.18
C VAL A 57 6.78 15.72 -4.29
N SER A 58 7.55 16.06 -5.32
CA SER A 58 7.93 17.45 -5.64
C SER A 58 7.07 18.06 -6.75
N LEU A 59 6.37 17.26 -7.56
CA LEU A 59 5.59 17.74 -8.69
C LEU A 59 4.19 17.12 -8.71
N VAL A 60 3.17 17.97 -8.89
CA VAL A 60 1.80 17.55 -9.21
C VAL A 60 1.41 18.14 -10.55
N ALA A 61 1.05 17.29 -11.51
CA ALA A 61 0.55 17.71 -12.82
C ALA A 61 -0.97 17.46 -12.89
N ILE A 62 -1.73 18.51 -13.21
CA ILE A 62 -3.18 18.46 -13.39
C ILE A 62 -3.45 18.64 -14.88
N LEU A 63 -3.80 17.54 -15.55
CA LEU A 63 -4.26 17.55 -16.93
C LEU A 63 -5.71 18.02 -16.99
N ASP A 64 -6.09 18.67 -18.10
CA ASP A 64 -7.45 19.15 -18.32
C ASP A 64 -7.96 20.00 -17.14
N ALA A 65 -7.15 20.95 -16.69
CA ALA A 65 -7.43 21.74 -15.50
C ALA A 65 -8.61 22.70 -15.69
N ASP A 66 -8.92 23.04 -16.94
CA ASP A 66 -10.03 23.92 -17.33
C ASP A 66 -11.36 23.20 -17.60
N LYS A 67 -11.37 21.86 -17.52
CA LYS A 67 -12.61 21.08 -17.67
C LYS A 67 -13.40 21.11 -16.36
N GLU A 68 -14.24 22.13 -16.22
CA GLU A 68 -15.07 22.30 -15.04
C GLU A 68 -15.95 21.06 -14.74
N GLY A 69 -16.20 20.83 -13.45
CA GLY A 69 -16.88 19.66 -12.94
C GLY A 69 -16.38 19.31 -11.54
N PHE A 70 -16.83 18.19 -11.00
CA PHE A 70 -16.49 17.79 -9.64
C PHE A 70 -14.97 17.77 -9.38
N LEU A 71 -14.20 17.14 -10.28
CA LEU A 71 -12.75 16.95 -10.15
C LEU A 71 -11.92 18.22 -10.38
N ARG A 72 -12.52 19.29 -10.90
CA ARG A 72 -11.87 20.59 -11.18
C ARG A 72 -12.57 21.76 -10.50
N SER A 73 -13.39 21.45 -9.49
CA SER A 73 -13.92 22.44 -8.58
C SER A 73 -12.78 23.12 -7.80
N GLU A 74 -13.03 24.31 -7.27
CA GLU A 74 -12.06 25.05 -6.47
C GLU A 74 -11.51 24.20 -5.31
N THR A 75 -12.39 23.51 -4.59
CA THR A 75 -12.02 22.64 -3.47
C THR A 75 -11.15 21.47 -3.92
N SER A 76 -11.50 20.80 -5.04
CA SER A 76 -10.70 19.70 -5.59
C SER A 76 -9.33 20.17 -6.07
N LEU A 77 -9.24 21.33 -6.72
CA LEU A 77 -7.97 21.91 -7.16
C LEU A 77 -7.08 22.25 -5.96
N VAL A 78 -7.62 22.91 -4.93
CA VAL A 78 -6.88 23.24 -3.70
C VAL A 78 -6.37 21.98 -3.00
N GLN A 79 -7.19 20.93 -2.90
CA GLN A 79 -6.78 19.65 -2.32
C GLN A 79 -5.68 18.95 -3.13
N THR A 80 -5.71 19.11 -4.45
CA THR A 80 -4.70 18.55 -5.37
C THR A 80 -3.39 19.30 -5.29
N ILE A 81 -3.44 20.63 -5.26
CA ILE A 81 -2.27 21.49 -5.03
C ILE A 81 -1.60 21.15 -3.69
N GLY A 82 -2.39 20.92 -2.64
CA GLY A 82 -1.89 20.61 -1.30
C GLY A 82 -1.01 19.36 -1.22
N ARG A 83 -0.98 18.51 -2.24
CA ARG A 83 -0.13 17.32 -2.29
C ARG A 83 1.34 17.64 -2.55
N ALA A 84 1.61 18.72 -3.26
CA ALA A 84 2.97 19.22 -3.44
C ALA A 84 3.49 19.99 -2.20
N ALA A 85 2.61 20.37 -1.27
CA ALA A 85 2.96 21.29 -0.18
C ALA A 85 3.88 20.69 0.91
N ARG A 86 4.13 19.38 0.89
CA ARG A 86 4.99 18.69 1.87
C ARG A 86 6.46 18.66 1.46
N ASN A 87 6.79 19.10 0.26
CA ASN A 87 8.14 19.13 -0.28
C ASN A 87 8.59 20.58 -0.49
N VAL A 88 9.82 20.92 -0.11
CA VAL A 88 10.39 22.26 -0.30
C VAL A 88 10.45 22.67 -1.78
N GLY A 89 10.68 21.72 -2.67
CA GLY A 89 10.64 21.87 -4.12
C GLY A 89 9.25 21.66 -4.73
N GLY A 90 8.20 21.62 -3.91
CA GLY A 90 6.82 21.38 -4.31
C GLY A 90 6.34 22.36 -5.39
N LYS A 91 5.96 21.82 -6.54
CA LYS A 91 5.45 22.56 -7.70
C LYS A 91 4.17 21.91 -8.21
N VAL A 92 3.27 22.74 -8.73
CA VAL A 92 2.05 22.29 -9.41
C VAL A 92 2.05 22.86 -10.83
N ILE A 93 1.72 22.02 -11.81
CA ILE A 93 1.52 22.42 -13.21
C ILE A 93 0.07 22.09 -13.57
N MET A 94 -0.68 23.09 -14.05
CA MET A 94 -2.03 22.93 -14.55
C MET A 94 -2.01 23.09 -16.06
N TYR A 95 -2.35 22.04 -16.80
CA TYR A 95 -2.51 22.09 -18.26
C TYR A 95 -3.95 22.45 -18.58
N ALA A 96 -4.14 23.56 -19.27
CA ALA A 96 -5.43 24.15 -19.59
C ALA A 96 -5.29 25.07 -20.79
N ASP A 97 -6.36 25.22 -21.57
CA ASP A 97 -6.45 26.22 -22.63
C ASP A 97 -6.84 27.59 -22.07
N ASN A 98 -7.69 27.61 -21.03
CA ASN A 98 -8.18 28.84 -20.40
C ASN A 98 -8.11 28.78 -18.87
N ILE A 99 -7.99 29.94 -18.21
CA ILE A 99 -8.11 30.02 -16.75
C ILE A 99 -9.59 30.11 -16.37
N THR A 100 -10.13 29.07 -15.75
CA THR A 100 -11.52 29.05 -15.26
C THR A 100 -11.65 29.81 -13.93
N GLY A 101 -12.90 30.12 -13.54
CA GLY A 101 -13.17 30.73 -12.24
C GLY A 101 -12.68 29.86 -11.07
N SER A 102 -12.85 28.54 -11.16
CA SER A 102 -12.35 27.60 -10.15
C SER A 102 -10.83 27.56 -10.08
N MET A 103 -10.14 27.61 -11.24
CA MET A 103 -8.68 27.70 -11.28
C MET A 103 -8.18 28.99 -10.64
N GLN A 104 -8.76 30.13 -11.02
CA GLN A 104 -8.35 31.43 -10.51
C GLN A 104 -8.45 31.47 -8.97
N ARG A 105 -9.60 31.09 -8.41
CA ARG A 105 -9.78 31.06 -6.94
C ARG A 105 -8.80 30.12 -6.24
N ALA A 106 -8.54 28.94 -6.81
CA ALA A 106 -7.57 27.98 -6.25
C ALA A 106 -6.13 28.52 -6.29
N ILE A 107 -5.73 29.18 -7.39
CA ILE A 107 -4.41 29.80 -7.56
C ILE A 107 -4.25 30.95 -6.58
N ASP A 108 -5.26 31.82 -6.47
CA ASP A 108 -5.23 32.98 -5.58
C ASP A 108 -5.13 32.57 -4.11
N GLU A 109 -5.92 31.59 -3.68
CA GLU A 109 -5.86 31.09 -2.30
C GLU A 109 -4.50 30.42 -2.01
N THR A 110 -3.94 29.71 -2.98
CA THR A 110 -2.60 29.10 -2.85
C THR A 110 -1.52 30.18 -2.68
N ASN A 111 -1.56 31.22 -3.52
CA ASN A 111 -0.61 32.32 -3.47
C ASN A 111 -0.75 33.14 -2.19
N ARG A 112 -1.98 33.43 -1.76
CA ARG A 112 -2.27 34.12 -0.49
C ARG A 112 -1.68 33.36 0.69
N ARG A 113 -1.91 32.05 0.79
CA ARG A 113 -1.34 31.21 1.86
C ARG A 113 0.19 31.21 1.83
N ARG A 114 0.78 31.07 0.63
CA ARG A 114 2.23 31.05 0.47
C ARG A 114 2.88 32.37 0.90
N GLN A 115 2.28 33.52 0.55
CA GLN A 115 2.76 34.83 0.98
C GLN A 115 2.76 34.97 2.50
N ILE A 116 1.69 34.55 3.17
CA ILE A 116 1.60 34.58 4.64
C ILE A 116 2.69 33.69 5.26
N GLN A 117 2.91 32.49 4.70
CA GLN A 117 3.94 31.56 5.18
C GLN A 117 5.36 32.12 4.99
N ILE A 118 5.65 32.75 3.85
CA ILE A 118 6.95 33.38 3.58
C ILE A 118 7.21 34.51 4.59
N ALA A 119 6.24 35.42 4.76
CA ALA A 119 6.38 36.53 5.71
C ALA A 119 6.54 36.04 7.16
N TYR A 120 5.84 34.97 7.53
CA TYR A 120 6.00 34.33 8.83
C TYR A 120 7.41 33.74 8.99
N ASN A 121 7.90 33.02 7.99
CA ASN A 121 9.21 32.39 8.01
C ASN A 121 10.33 33.44 8.09
N GLU A 122 10.27 34.50 7.30
CA GLU A 122 11.24 35.61 7.33
C GLU A 122 11.27 36.28 8.70
N LYS A 123 10.09 36.57 9.27
CA LYS A 123 9.98 37.19 10.60
C LYS A 123 10.59 36.34 11.72
N HIS A 124 10.56 35.01 11.59
CA HIS A 124 11.03 34.07 12.62
C HIS A 124 12.35 33.37 12.27
N GLY A 125 13.00 33.72 11.15
CA GLY A 125 14.23 33.07 10.70
C GLY A 125 14.06 31.58 10.38
N ILE A 126 12.87 31.13 9.95
CA ILE A 126 12.59 29.73 9.64
C ILE A 126 13.02 29.43 8.21
N THR A 127 13.91 28.45 8.04
CA THR A 127 14.26 27.91 6.72
C THR A 127 13.36 26.71 6.40
N PRO A 128 12.56 26.75 5.31
CA PRO A 128 11.74 25.62 4.90
C PRO A 128 12.59 24.37 4.67
N SER A 129 12.14 23.24 5.22
CA SER A 129 12.76 21.93 5.02
C SER A 129 11.69 20.89 4.75
N THR A 130 11.98 19.93 3.90
CA THR A 130 11.09 18.79 3.65
C THR A 130 11.08 17.89 4.89
N VAL A 131 9.88 17.49 5.33
CA VAL A 131 9.72 16.55 6.45
C VAL A 131 10.28 15.19 6.05
N GLN A 132 11.31 14.71 6.74
CA GLN A 132 11.80 13.35 6.58
C GLN A 132 10.98 12.41 7.46
N LYS A 133 10.09 11.63 6.86
CA LYS A 133 9.28 10.63 7.56
C LYS A 133 9.83 9.24 7.24
N ALA A 134 10.21 8.48 8.26
CA ALA A 134 10.78 7.14 8.07
C ALA A 134 9.85 6.26 7.23
N VAL A 135 10.39 5.57 6.23
CA VAL A 135 9.66 4.57 5.44
C VAL A 135 9.54 3.23 6.21
N ARG A 136 10.31 3.07 7.30
CA ARG A 136 10.43 1.84 8.10
C ARG A 136 9.10 1.33 8.68
N ASP A 137 8.22 2.22 9.13
CA ASP A 137 6.92 1.84 9.71
C ASP A 137 6.02 1.07 8.72
N VAL A 138 6.22 1.27 7.41
CA VAL A 138 5.45 0.60 6.35
C VAL A 138 6.03 -0.77 5.99
N ILE A 139 7.31 -1.01 6.28
CA ILE A 139 7.97 -2.31 6.07
C ILE A 139 7.57 -3.29 7.17
N GLU A 140 7.42 -2.85 8.42
CA GLU A 140 6.96 -3.70 9.52
C GLU A 140 5.50 -4.14 9.31
N ALA A 141 4.62 -3.24 8.85
CA ALA A 141 3.26 -3.59 8.46
C ALA A 141 3.23 -4.59 7.29
N LYS A 142 4.16 -4.47 6.33
CA LYS A 142 4.32 -5.45 5.26
C LYS A 142 4.86 -6.78 5.78
N LYS A 143 5.82 -6.82 6.69
CA LYS A 143 6.22 -8.09 7.33
C LYS A 143 5.02 -8.76 7.97
N VAL A 144 4.19 -8.04 8.74
CA VAL A 144 2.97 -8.63 9.33
C VAL A 144 1.95 -9.08 8.27
N ALA A 145 1.80 -8.35 7.16
CA ALA A 145 0.85 -8.68 6.09
C ALA A 145 1.35 -9.78 5.12
N GLU A 146 2.62 -9.73 4.72
CA GLU A 146 3.40 -10.77 4.03
C GLU A 146 3.75 -11.94 4.93
N THR A 147 3.51 -11.94 6.24
CA THR A 147 3.44 -13.20 7.00
C THR A 147 2.04 -13.81 6.81
N ARG A 148 0.99 -13.00 6.59
CA ARG A 148 -0.39 -13.46 6.38
C ARG A 148 -0.69 -13.92 4.94
N THR A 149 -0.09 -13.33 3.90
CA THR A 149 -0.34 -13.68 2.48
C THR A 149 0.36 -14.94 1.95
N PRO A 150 1.65 -15.24 2.21
CA PRO A 150 2.28 -16.48 1.75
C PRO A 150 1.68 -17.68 2.48
N TYR A 151 1.11 -17.48 3.68
CA TYR A 151 0.29 -18.50 4.31
C TYR A 151 -0.97 -18.79 3.50
N ARG A 152 -1.66 -17.82 2.89
CA ARG A 152 -2.85 -18.08 2.06
C ARG A 152 -2.53 -18.67 0.69
N SER A 153 -1.44 -18.29 0.06
CA SER A 153 -1.06 -18.77 -1.29
C SER A 153 -0.51 -20.19 -1.30
N ARG A 154 0.04 -20.66 -0.18
CA ARG A 154 0.45 -22.08 0.01
C ARG A 154 -0.70 -22.97 0.54
N ARG A 155 -1.91 -22.41 0.74
CA ARG A 155 -3.07 -23.09 1.35
C ARG A 155 -4.10 -23.68 0.38
N VAL A 156 -3.80 -23.78 -0.92
CA VAL A 156 -4.72 -24.41 -1.92
C VAL A 156 -4.15 -25.67 -2.59
N GLN A 157 -2.94 -26.12 -2.24
CA GLN A 157 -2.39 -27.38 -2.77
C GLN A 157 -1.73 -28.24 -1.69
N ILE A 158 -2.46 -28.65 -0.65
CA ILE A 158 -1.95 -29.67 0.31
C ILE A 158 -3.06 -30.65 0.71
N ALA A 159 -3.94 -31.03 -0.21
CA ALA A 159 -5.01 -31.99 0.12
C ALA A 159 -4.91 -33.34 -0.59
N ASP A 160 -4.26 -33.47 -1.76
CA ASP A 160 -4.38 -34.73 -2.53
C ASP A 160 -3.07 -35.28 -3.16
N THR A 161 -1.86 -34.77 -2.86
CA THR A 161 -0.66 -35.21 -3.62
C THR A 161 0.71 -35.14 -2.94
N MET A 162 0.82 -35.11 -1.61
CA MET A 162 2.13 -35.19 -0.94
C MET A 162 2.38 -36.56 -0.28
N PRO A 163 3.56 -37.18 -0.48
CA PRO A 163 4.00 -38.35 0.29
C PRO A 163 4.04 -38.07 1.79
N LEU A 164 3.70 -39.07 2.61
CA LEU A 164 3.72 -38.99 4.09
C LEU A 164 5.07 -38.49 4.64
N ASP A 165 6.17 -38.79 3.95
CA ASP A 165 7.53 -38.43 4.36
C ASP A 165 7.79 -36.92 4.27
N GLU A 166 7.24 -36.23 3.26
CA GLU A 166 7.39 -34.78 3.12
C GLU A 166 6.55 -34.01 4.15
N ILE A 167 5.41 -34.58 4.56
CA ILE A 167 4.58 -34.02 5.64
C ILE A 167 5.32 -34.09 6.98
N MET A 168 6.09 -35.16 7.21
CA MET A 168 6.89 -35.31 8.43
C MET A 168 8.08 -34.35 8.47
N ILE A 169 8.73 -34.10 7.33
CA ILE A 169 9.82 -33.11 7.22
C ILE A 169 9.29 -31.70 7.49
N THR A 170 8.18 -31.32 6.85
CA THR A 170 7.56 -30.00 7.04
C THR A 170 7.07 -29.79 8.47
N LEU A 171 6.53 -30.82 9.13
CA LEU A 171 6.19 -30.76 10.56
C LEU A 171 7.41 -30.52 11.45
N ALA A 172 8.55 -31.15 11.14
CA ALA A 172 9.78 -30.97 11.92
C ALA A 172 10.37 -29.56 11.74
N GLU A 173 10.27 -28.99 10.53
CA GLU A 173 10.67 -27.61 10.25
C GLU A 173 9.77 -26.61 10.99
N MET A 174 8.45 -26.80 10.94
CA MET A 174 7.50 -25.95 11.67
C MET A 174 7.71 -26.02 13.20
N GLU A 175 8.02 -27.21 13.75
CA GLU A 175 8.34 -27.36 15.17
C GLU A 175 9.63 -26.63 15.57
N LYS A 176 10.62 -26.57 14.67
CA LYS A 176 11.86 -25.82 14.87
C LYS A 176 11.59 -24.32 14.86
N GLU A 177 10.86 -23.82 13.87
CA GLU A 177 10.45 -22.41 13.76
C GLU A 177 9.63 -21.95 14.97
N MET A 178 8.72 -22.79 15.47
CA MET A 178 7.94 -22.51 16.68
C MET A 178 8.84 -22.31 17.91
N LYS A 179 9.88 -23.13 18.05
CA LYS A 179 10.84 -23.02 19.17
C LYS A 179 11.72 -21.77 19.04
N GLU A 180 12.13 -21.42 17.83
CA GLU A 180 12.89 -20.21 17.55
C GLU A 180 12.05 -18.96 17.86
N ALA A 181 10.78 -18.91 17.44
CA ALA A 181 9.84 -17.84 17.77
C ALA A 181 9.60 -17.71 19.29
N ALA A 182 9.49 -18.84 20.00
CA ALA A 182 9.36 -18.84 21.46
C ALA A 182 10.63 -18.31 22.16
N GLN A 183 11.82 -18.63 21.66
CA GLN A 183 13.09 -18.09 22.17
C GLN A 183 13.26 -16.60 21.90
N ALA A 184 12.73 -16.11 20.78
CA ALA A 184 12.68 -14.70 20.42
C ALA A 184 11.60 -13.89 21.16
N LEU A 185 10.85 -14.51 22.09
CA LEU A 185 9.71 -13.93 22.83
C LEU A 185 8.52 -13.53 21.92
N GLU A 186 8.43 -14.10 20.72
CA GLU A 186 7.33 -13.88 19.76
C GLU A 186 6.19 -14.89 20.00
N PHE A 187 5.51 -14.75 21.14
CA PHE A 187 4.54 -15.74 21.63
C PHE A 187 3.31 -15.93 20.73
N GLU A 188 2.88 -14.89 20.01
CA GLU A 188 1.74 -14.98 19.07
C GLU A 188 2.08 -15.89 17.88
N GLN A 189 3.26 -15.73 17.27
CA GLN A 189 3.71 -16.59 16.18
C GLN A 189 3.94 -18.03 16.64
N ALA A 190 4.51 -18.21 17.83
CA ALA A 190 4.68 -19.54 18.41
C ALA A 190 3.33 -20.25 18.66
N ALA A 191 2.29 -19.51 19.05
CA ALA A 191 0.94 -20.05 19.24
C ALA A 191 0.27 -20.44 17.90
N GLU A 192 0.42 -19.62 16.86
CA GLU A 192 -0.11 -19.92 15.52
C GLU A 192 0.55 -21.17 14.90
N LEU A 193 1.88 -21.27 14.98
CA LEU A 193 2.62 -22.44 14.51
C LEU A 193 2.21 -23.71 15.26
N ARG A 194 2.03 -23.63 16.58
CA ARG A 194 1.56 -24.74 17.41
C ARG A 194 0.18 -25.26 16.98
N ASP A 195 -0.76 -24.34 16.76
CA ASP A 195 -2.14 -24.69 16.42
C ASP A 195 -2.24 -25.27 15.00
N GLU A 196 -1.37 -24.85 14.08
CA GLU A 196 -1.26 -25.41 12.73
C GLU A 196 -0.60 -26.80 12.72
N ILE A 197 0.49 -27.00 13.48
CA ILE A 197 1.12 -28.31 13.69
C ILE A 197 0.08 -29.31 14.22
N ALA A 198 -0.73 -28.89 15.20
CA ALA A 198 -1.78 -29.73 15.77
C ALA A 198 -2.87 -30.09 14.74
N ARG A 199 -3.21 -29.16 13.84
CA ARG A 199 -4.18 -29.39 12.77
C ARG A 199 -3.66 -30.40 11.74
N ILE A 200 -2.42 -30.24 11.28
CA ILE A 200 -1.79 -31.13 10.28
C ILE A 200 -1.64 -32.54 10.87
N LYS A 201 -1.19 -32.67 12.12
CA LYS A 201 -1.13 -33.97 12.83
C LYS A 201 -2.49 -34.65 12.96
N LYS A 202 -3.59 -33.90 13.02
CA LYS A 202 -4.95 -34.44 13.08
C LYS A 202 -5.47 -34.94 11.73
N LEU A 203 -4.93 -34.44 10.63
CA LEU A 203 -5.25 -34.89 9.27
C LEU A 203 -4.44 -36.13 8.85
N LEU A 204 -3.33 -36.44 9.52
CA LEU A 204 -2.54 -37.63 9.25
C LEU A 204 -3.31 -38.91 9.66
N PRO A 205 -3.45 -39.91 8.76
CA PRO A 205 -4.04 -41.20 9.09
C PRO A 205 -3.06 -42.02 9.93
N GLY A 206 -3.04 -41.79 11.25
CA GLY A 206 -2.18 -42.58 12.15
C GLY A 206 -2.11 -42.14 13.61
N SER A 207 -2.49 -40.91 13.96
CA SER A 207 -2.38 -40.40 15.32
C SER A 207 -3.74 -40.04 15.94
N GLY A 208 -4.37 -41.04 16.58
CA GLY A 208 -5.52 -40.83 17.47
C GLY A 208 -6.54 -41.96 17.41
N GLY A 209 -6.55 -42.83 18.42
CA GLY A 209 -7.54 -43.88 18.58
C GLY A 209 -8.97 -43.35 18.57
N GLY A 210 -9.88 -44.15 18.00
CA GLY A 210 -11.33 -43.97 18.16
C GLY A 210 -12.07 -43.54 16.89
N ARG A 211 -12.16 -44.42 15.88
CA ARG A 211 -13.33 -44.48 15.00
C ARG A 211 -13.86 -45.91 14.97
N LYS A 212 -14.65 -46.24 15.99
CA LYS A 212 -15.61 -47.35 15.89
C LYS A 212 -16.81 -46.87 15.07
N ASN A 213 -17.19 -47.72 14.11
CA ASN A 213 -18.51 -47.92 13.53
C ASN A 213 -19.21 -46.73 12.84
N ALA A 214 -19.14 -46.71 11.51
CA ALA A 214 -20.28 -46.33 10.66
C ALA A 214 -20.14 -46.84 9.22
N LEU A 215 -19.83 -48.12 9.00
CA LEU A 215 -19.97 -48.76 7.67
C LEU A 215 -20.58 -50.17 7.83
N SER A 216 -21.85 -50.18 8.20
CA SER A 216 -22.73 -51.34 8.04
C SER A 216 -24.10 -50.81 7.64
N LYS A 217 -24.33 -50.68 6.34
CA LYS A 217 -25.60 -50.89 5.61
C LYS A 217 -25.52 -50.29 4.21
N ARG A 218 -25.02 -51.07 3.27
CA ARG A 218 -25.50 -51.12 1.88
C ARG A 218 -25.32 -52.54 1.35
N ARG A 219 -26.29 -53.39 1.67
CA ARG A 219 -26.85 -54.44 0.82
C ARG A 219 -28.35 -54.39 1.03
#